data_AF-A0A7X7KIT2-F1
#
_entry.id   AF-A0A7X7KIT2-F1
#
_cell.length_a   1.000
_cell.length_b   1.000
_cell.length_c   1.000
_cell.angle_alpha   90.00
_cell.angle_beta   90.00
_cell.angle_gamma   90.00
#
_symmetry.space_group_name_H-M   'P 1'
#
loop_
_entity.id
_entity.type
_entity.pdbx_description
1 polymer ?
#
loop_
_entity_poly.entity_id
_entity_poly.type
_entity_poly.pdbx_seq_one_letter_code
_entity_poly.pdbx_strand_id
1 'polypeptide(L)'
;MVVPHDDNGSPGEAFARLFARHQQRVYSYIFSLLGDWTAAEDVFQDTCVVMWTKFSDFQPGTDFAAWACRIARFKVLKYRQECRRRLPFSSMEFIETVA
;
A
#
# COMPACT_ATOMS: atom_id res chain seq x y z
N MET A 1 20.51 24.02 32.16
CA MET A 1 19.31 24.55 31.47
C MET A 1 18.85 23.47 30.51
N VAL A 2 17.90 22.62 30.93
CA VAL A 2 17.32 21.62 30.02
C VAL A 2 16.41 22.40 29.09
N VAL A 3 16.82 22.52 27.83
CA VAL A 3 15.98 23.11 26.79
C VAL A 3 14.82 22.14 26.57
N PRO A 4 13.55 22.54 26.75
CA PRO A 4 12.44 21.68 26.38
C PRO A 4 12.52 21.49 24.86
N HIS A 5 12.84 20.27 24.42
CA HIS A 5 12.72 19.90 23.02
C HIS A 5 11.22 19.75 22.78
N ASP A 6 10.61 20.72 22.10
CA ASP A 6 9.26 20.56 21.59
C ASP A 6 9.24 19.26 20.77
N ASP A 7 8.55 18.25 21.30
CA ASP A 7 8.51 16.88 20.79
C ASP A 7 7.60 16.74 19.55
N ASN A 8 7.32 17.87 18.89
CA ASN A 8 6.50 17.98 17.70
C ASN A 8 7.40 18.20 16.48
N GLY A 9 8.17 17.16 16.15
CA GLY A 9 8.93 17.10 14.91
C GLY A 9 8.07 17.40 13.67
N SER A 10 8.70 17.81 12.57
CA SER A 10 7.97 18.22 11.36
C SER A 10 6.98 17.13 10.90
N PRO A 11 5.91 17.46 10.14
CA PRO A 11 4.98 16.45 9.63
C PRO A 11 5.70 15.30 8.92
N GLY A 12 6.81 15.58 8.23
CA GLY A 12 7.64 14.57 7.60
C GLY A 12 8.32 13.62 8.58
N GLU A 13 8.84 14.13 9.70
CA GLU A 13 9.43 13.32 10.75
C GLU A 13 8.38 12.49 11.50
N ALA A 14 7.20 13.06 11.75
CA ALA A 14 6.09 12.35 12.35
C ALA A 14 5.65 11.16 11.48
N PHE A 15 5.52 11.40 10.16
CA PHE A 15 5.28 10.34 9.19
C PHE A 15 6.39 9.30 9.21
N ALA A 16 7.66 9.71 9.11
CA ALA A 16 8.78 8.78 9.05
C ALA A 16 8.83 7.84 10.27
N ARG A 17 8.56 8.36 11.47
CA ARG A 17 8.47 7.55 12.70
C ARG A 17 7.33 6.53 12.66
N LEU A 18 6.12 6.98 12.29
CA LEU A 18 4.95 6.11 12.20
C LEU A 18 5.13 5.06 11.10
N PHE A 19 5.61 5.48 9.94
CA PHE A 19 5.90 4.62 8.81
C PHE A 19 6.94 3.56 9.16
N ALA A 20 8.08 3.95 9.76
CA ALA A 20 9.13 3.01 10.15
C ALA A 20 8.62 1.91 11.08
N ARG A 21 7.68 2.24 11.98
CA ARG A 21 7.07 1.29 12.92
C ARG A 21 6.05 0.34 12.27
N HIS A 22 5.38 0.77 11.20
CA HIS A 22 4.21 0.05 10.67
C HIS A 22 4.38 -0.49 9.25
N GLN A 23 5.43 -0.10 8.52
CA GLN A 23 5.68 -0.49 7.13
C GLN A 23 5.62 -2.01 6.91
N GLN A 24 6.24 -2.81 7.81
CA GLN A 24 6.24 -4.26 7.68
C GLN A 24 4.83 -4.85 7.83
N ARG A 25 4.03 -4.34 8.77
CA ARG A 25 2.63 -4.78 8.95
C ARG A 25 1.78 -4.48 7.72
N VAL A 26 1.97 -3.31 7.11
CA VAL A 26 1.27 -2.91 5.88
C VAL A 26 1.70 -3.79 4.71
N TYR A 27 3.00 -4.03 4.57
CA TYR A 27 3.54 -4.93 3.54
C TYR A 27 3.00 -6.35 3.70
N SER A 28 3.06 -6.94 4.90
CA SER A 28 2.51 -8.27 5.18
C SER A 28 1.02 -8.35 4.90
N TYR A 29 0.26 -7.29 5.19
CA TYR A 29 -1.17 -7.21 4.84
C TYR A 29 -1.37 -7.25 3.31
N ILE A 30 -0.61 -6.45 2.54
CA ILE A 30 -0.67 -6.47 1.07
C ILE A 30 -0.28 -7.85 0.53
N PHE A 31 0.82 -8.41 1.01
CA PHE A 31 1.30 -9.72 0.62
C PHE A 31 0.26 -10.81 0.88
N SER A 32 -0.41 -10.79 2.05
CA SER A 32 -1.47 -11.74 2.37
C SER A 32 -2.67 -11.68 1.41
N LEU A 33 -2.86 -10.55 0.73
CA LEU A 33 -3.94 -10.37 -0.25
C LEU A 33 -3.51 -10.73 -1.67
N LEU A 34 -2.23 -10.62 -2.03
CA LEU A 34 -1.76 -10.84 -3.39
C LEU A 34 -1.11 -12.21 -3.57
N GLY A 35 -0.42 -12.72 -2.56
CA GLY A 35 0.30 -14.01 -2.62
C GLY A 35 1.51 -14.02 -3.55
N ASP A 36 1.88 -12.89 -4.12
CA ASP A 36 2.99 -12.72 -5.06
C ASP A 36 3.91 -11.60 -4.57
N TRP A 37 5.23 -11.86 -4.55
CA TRP A 37 6.23 -10.95 -4.00
C TRP A 37 6.39 -9.69 -4.84
N THR A 38 6.47 -9.84 -6.17
CA THR A 38 6.63 -8.73 -7.10
C THR A 38 5.42 -7.82 -7.07
N ALA A 39 4.21 -8.39 -7.17
CA ALA A 39 2.97 -7.65 -7.06
C ALA A 39 2.81 -6.94 -5.71
N ALA A 40 3.21 -7.60 -4.61
CA ALA A 40 3.15 -7.00 -3.28
C ALA A 40 4.11 -5.82 -3.14
N GLU A 41 5.32 -5.92 -3.67
CA GLU A 41 6.29 -4.83 -3.68
C GLU A 41 5.79 -3.63 -4.50
N ASP A 42 5.33 -3.87 -5.73
CA ASP A 42 4.77 -2.83 -6.60
C ASP A 42 3.64 -2.08 -5.88
N VAL A 43 2.65 -2.83 -5.36
CA VAL A 43 1.49 -2.25 -4.67
C VAL A 43 1.90 -1.55 -3.38
N PHE A 44 2.90 -2.05 -2.66
CA PHE A 44 3.40 -1.42 -1.44
C PHE A 44 4.08 -0.08 -1.73
N GLN A 45 4.95 0.00 -2.74
CA GLN A 45 5.58 1.26 -3.14
C GLN A 45 4.52 2.32 -3.51
N ASP A 46 3.52 1.90 -4.29
CA ASP A 46 2.40 2.73 -4.70
C ASP A 46 1.53 3.20 -3.52
N THR A 47 1.43 2.36 -2.48
CA THR A 47 0.77 2.68 -1.21
C THR A 47 1.58 3.69 -0.42
N CYS A 48 2.91 3.54 -0.34
CA CYS A 48 3.81 4.47 0.35
C CYS A 48 3.72 5.90 -0.19
N VAL A 49 3.68 6.06 -1.51
CA VAL A 49 3.49 7.37 -2.15
C VAL A 49 2.18 8.00 -1.70
N VAL A 50 1.07 7.24 -1.73
CA VAL A 50 -0.24 7.78 -1.32
C VAL A 50 -0.30 8.07 0.18
N MET A 51 0.31 7.24 1.02
CA MET A 51 0.41 7.51 2.45
C MET A 51 1.15 8.83 2.70
N TRP A 52 2.28 9.06 2.02
CA TRP A 52 3.02 10.32 2.15
C TRP A 52 2.18 11.52 1.71
N THR A 53 1.57 11.46 0.50
CA THR A 53 0.76 12.54 -0.04
C THR A 53 -0.47 12.86 0.81
N LYS A 54 -1.06 11.85 1.45
CA LYS A 54 -2.27 12.00 2.28
C LYS A 54 -1.99 12.09 3.78
N PHE A 55 -0.73 12.24 4.18
CA PHE A 55 -0.40 12.24 5.60
C PHE A 55 -1.05 13.42 6.35
N SER A 56 -1.30 14.54 5.68
CA SER A 56 -2.08 15.67 6.23
C SER A 56 -3.51 15.29 6.65
N ASP A 57 -4.08 14.25 6.03
CA ASP A 57 -5.44 13.78 6.29
C ASP A 57 -5.47 12.74 7.43
N PHE A 58 -4.30 12.28 7.88
CA PHE A 58 -4.21 11.35 9.00
C PHE A 58 -4.44 12.10 10.31
N GLN A 59 -5.41 11.63 11.10
CA GLN A 59 -5.69 12.19 12.42
C GLN A 59 -4.70 11.63 13.46
N PRO A 60 -3.82 12.47 14.03
CA PRO A 60 -2.90 12.02 15.08
C PRO A 60 -3.65 11.46 16.29
N GLY A 61 -3.07 10.42 16.92
CA GLY A 61 -3.70 9.70 18.03
C GLY A 61 -4.62 8.54 17.62
N THR A 62 -4.88 8.36 16.32
CA THR A 62 -5.61 7.19 15.79
C THR A 62 -4.64 6.09 15.33
N ASP A 63 -5.16 4.89 14.99
CA ASP A 63 -4.33 3.76 14.54
C ASP A 63 -3.81 4.00 13.10
N PHE A 64 -2.53 4.35 13.01
CA PHE A 64 -1.83 4.56 11.74
C PHE A 64 -1.82 3.32 10.85
N ALA A 65 -1.66 2.13 11.42
CA ALA A 65 -1.64 0.90 10.62
C ALA A 65 -3.04 0.60 10.05
N ALA A 66 -4.11 0.86 10.80
CA ALA A 66 -5.48 0.73 10.28
C ALA A 66 -5.75 1.71 9.12
N TRP A 67 -5.32 2.96 9.25
CA TRP A 67 -5.39 3.96 8.19
C TRP A 67 -4.58 3.55 6.95
N ALA A 68 -3.34 3.10 7.14
CA ALA A 68 -2.47 2.63 6.07
C ALA A 68 -3.04 1.39 5.36
N CYS A 69 -3.55 0.41 6.10
CA CYS A 69 -4.20 -0.78 5.53
C CYS A 69 -5.46 -0.44 4.72
N ARG A 70 -6.17 0.64 5.07
CA ARG A 70 -7.29 1.13 4.25
C ARG A 70 -6.80 1.62 2.89
N ILE A 71 -5.73 2.40 2.84
CA ILE A 71 -5.11 2.85 1.58
C ILE A 71 -4.61 1.64 0.78
N ALA A 72 -3.88 0.73 1.43
CA ALA A 72 -3.36 -0.50 0.83
C ALA A 72 -4.47 -1.35 0.19
N ARG A 73 -5.62 -1.49 0.86
CA ARG A 73 -6.78 -2.23 0.33
C ARG A 73 -7.25 -1.65 -1.01
N PHE A 74 -7.36 -0.33 -1.13
CA PHE A 74 -7.76 0.30 -2.39
C PHE A 74 -6.71 0.09 -3.49
N LYS A 75 -5.42 0.14 -3.16
CA LYS A 75 -4.34 -0.15 -4.10
C LYS A 75 -4.35 -1.60 -4.60
N VAL A 76 -4.58 -2.56 -3.71
CA VAL A 76 -4.75 -3.98 -4.08
C VAL A 76 -5.96 -4.17 -5.01
N LEU A 77 -7.10 -3.53 -4.72
CA LEU A 77 -8.29 -3.62 -5.58
C LEU A 77 -8.03 -3.05 -6.97
N LYS A 78 -7.35 -1.90 -7.03
CA LYS A 78 -6.94 -1.27 -8.30
C LYS A 78 -6.01 -2.20 -9.10
N TYR A 79 -4.98 -2.75 -8.45
CA TYR A 79 -4.06 -3.70 -9.08
C TYR A 79 -4.80 -4.92 -9.67
N ARG A 80 -5.69 -5.55 -8.89
CA ARG A 80 -6.50 -6.69 -9.36
C ARG A 80 -7.40 -6.32 -10.55
N GLN A 81 -7.95 -5.11 -10.55
CA GLN A 81 -8.74 -4.61 -11.68
C GLN A 81 -7.89 -4.45 -12.94
N GLU A 82 -6.67 -3.92 -12.80
CA GLU A 82 -5.72 -3.75 -13.91
C GLU A 82 -5.24 -5.09 -14.46
N CYS A 83 -4.90 -6.07 -13.61
CA CYS A 83 -4.56 -7.42 -14.04
C CYS A 83 -5.69 -8.06 -14.85
N ARG A 84 -6.94 -7.93 -14.39
CA ARG A 84 -8.10 -8.47 -15.11
C ARG A 84 -8.28 -7.85 -16.49
N ARG A 85 -7.99 -6.55 -16.65
CA ARG A 85 -8.03 -5.86 -17.94
C ARG A 85 -6.91 -6.27 -18.89
N ARG A 86 -5.77 -6.73 -18.35
CA ARG A 86 -4.60 -7.17 -19.12
C ARG A 86 -4.67 -8.63 -19.56
N LEU A 87 -5.55 -9.45 -18.99
CA LEU A 87 -5.79 -10.81 -19.47
C LEU A 87 -6.50 -10.73 -20.83
N PRO A 88 -5.86 -11.16 -21.94
CA PRO A 88 -6.57 -11.27 -23.22
C PRO A 88 -7.66 -12.34 -23.09
N PHE A 89 -8.84 -12.03 -23.62
CA PHE A 89 -10.04 -12.89 -23.60
C PHE A 89 -9.87 -14.23 -24.34
N SER A 90 -8.74 -14.48 -25.00
CA SER A 90 -8.54 -15.66 -25.85
C SER A 90 -7.72 -16.74 -25.14
N SER A 91 -8.38 -17.53 -24.30
CA SER A 91 -7.94 -18.90 -23.96
C SER A 91 -8.98 -19.96 -24.33
N MET A 92 -10.13 -19.58 -24.89
CA MET A 92 -11.16 -20.49 -25.40
C MET A 92 -11.15 -20.67 -26.92
N GLU A 93 -10.35 -19.90 -27.68
CA GLU A 93 -10.36 -19.96 -29.15
C GLU A 93 -9.30 -20.92 -29.74
N PHE A 94 -8.46 -21.53 -28.89
CA PHE A 94 -7.31 -22.32 -29.33
C PHE A 94 -7.57 -23.82 -29.57
N ILE A 95 -8.82 -24.32 -29.47
CA ILE A 95 -9.10 -25.77 -29.58
C ILE A 95 -9.63 -26.20 -30.97
N GLU A 96 -10.07 -25.30 -31.86
CA GLU A 96 -10.72 -25.73 -33.11
C GLU A 96 -9.87 -25.72 -34.39
N THR A 97 -8.59 -25.34 -34.37
CA THR A 97 -7.78 -25.28 -35.62
C THR A 97 -6.90 -26.51 -35.89
N VAL A 98 -7.03 -27.58 -35.11
CA VAL A 98 -6.36 -28.86 -35.38
C VAL A 98 -7.41 -29.98 -35.40
N ALA A 99 -8.22 -30.00 -36.45
CA ALA A 99 -9.04 -31.14 -36.86
C ALA A 99 -9.11 -31.20 -38.39
#